data_AF-A0A3M8GJ07-F1
#
_entry.id   AF-A0A3M8GJ07-F1
#
_cell.length_a   1.000
_cell.length_b   1.000
_cell.length_c   1.000
_cell.angle_alpha   90.00
_cell.angle_beta   90.00
_cell.angle_gamma   90.00
#
_symmetry.space_group_name_H-M   'P 1'
#
loop_
_entity.id
_entity.type
_entity.pdbx_description
1 polymer ?
#
loop_
_entity_poly.entity_id
_entity_poly.type
_entity_poly.pdbx_seq_one_letter_code
_entity_poly.pdbx_strand_id
1 'polypeptide(L)'
;MKKLILALTLLMTFSYAYAQESAVDHQKIEEDFEQMVSDIKNNYIYLKDKKVDIDCIYSQYKAKIAAITSESDRLLFFEYLLDEFYDSHMILMKAIWPSYRLDAPIYAVTENGRTRITNLWQTQIESLDVNVLGAEVLKINGVDIATKIAQFPTTCADKQDPETRNWIANKVISGRYSEPRILTLKLSTGKILEFDLDQITLKKESDFLTVSKRNNIGILRINNALGENRLIEKFDAALDSLMNTEGLIIDLRNTTGGGNSYVARGIMSRFVEKSLPYQLHQIFDESWDDQPVIKRSWAEYVSPRGKRYEKPVAILVGRWTGSMGEGLAIGFDGLGRAEIVGTEMKRLAGGSTNDFHLNNENLNYKLMTEKLFHLNGTPREYYVPENYVIQTSIKTDEVLVKALELIQEN
;
A
#
# COMPACT_ATOMS: atom_id res chain seq x y z
N MET A 1 -51.93 -13.75 65.73
CA MET A 1 -51.98 -14.98 64.92
C MET A 1 -51.38 -14.69 63.54
N LYS A 2 -50.29 -15.43 63.22
CA LYS A 2 -49.62 -15.66 61.92
C LYS A 2 -49.41 -14.48 60.96
N LYS A 3 -48.18 -13.92 60.97
CA LYS A 3 -47.55 -13.21 59.85
C LYS A 3 -46.95 -14.25 58.89
N LEU A 4 -47.33 -14.23 57.62
CA LEU A 4 -46.74 -15.06 56.56
C LEU A 4 -45.51 -14.33 55.99
N ILE A 5 -44.35 -14.98 56.03
CA ILE A 5 -43.11 -14.55 55.38
C ILE A 5 -43.13 -15.13 53.97
N LEU A 6 -43.09 -14.28 52.94
CA LEU A 6 -42.93 -14.68 51.55
C LEU A 6 -41.44 -14.66 51.20
N ALA A 7 -40.83 -15.84 51.06
CA ALA A 7 -39.47 -16.01 50.56
C ALA A 7 -39.50 -15.95 49.02
N LEU A 8 -38.76 -15.01 48.43
CA LEU A 8 -38.58 -14.87 46.99
C LEU A 8 -37.33 -15.64 46.58
N THR A 9 -37.49 -16.81 45.97
CA THR A 9 -36.41 -17.58 45.34
C THR A 9 -36.16 -17.04 43.93
N LEU A 10 -35.01 -16.40 43.73
CA LEU A 10 -34.53 -15.94 42.42
C LEU A 10 -33.87 -17.11 41.67
N LEU A 11 -34.57 -17.70 40.71
CA LEU A 11 -34.02 -18.67 39.75
C LEU A 11 -33.26 -17.91 38.65
N MET A 12 -31.92 -17.93 38.69
CA MET A 12 -31.10 -17.53 37.54
C MET A 12 -31.14 -18.64 36.49
N THR A 13 -31.84 -18.40 35.40
CA THR A 13 -31.74 -19.20 34.18
C THR A 13 -30.50 -18.75 33.40
N PHE A 14 -29.42 -19.53 33.48
CA PHE A 14 -28.31 -19.42 32.54
C PHE A 14 -28.82 -19.86 31.16
N SER A 15 -29.18 -18.87 30.33
CA SER A 15 -29.45 -19.10 28.92
C SER A 15 -28.10 -19.25 28.22
N TYR A 16 -27.67 -20.50 28.01
CA TYR A 16 -26.63 -20.80 27.04
C TYR A 16 -27.19 -20.52 25.65
N ALA A 17 -27.01 -19.30 25.17
CA ALA A 17 -27.16 -19.00 23.76
C ALA A 17 -25.99 -19.68 23.04
N TYR A 18 -26.21 -20.89 22.53
CA TYR A 18 -25.39 -21.40 21.44
C TYR A 18 -25.59 -20.44 20.27
N ALA A 19 -24.57 -19.65 19.96
CA ALA A 19 -24.52 -18.96 18.68
C ALA A 19 -24.58 -20.04 17.61
N GLN A 20 -25.73 -20.14 16.95
CA GLN A 20 -25.93 -21.07 15.85
C GLN A 20 -25.12 -20.48 14.68
N GLU A 21 -23.90 -20.98 14.48
CA GLU A 21 -23.09 -20.69 13.30
C GLU A 21 -23.95 -21.10 12.10
N SER A 22 -24.44 -20.12 11.33
CA SER A 22 -25.24 -20.40 10.14
C SER A 22 -24.38 -21.22 9.20
N ALA A 23 -24.89 -22.38 8.76
CA ALA A 23 -24.19 -23.19 7.78
C ALA A 23 -23.85 -22.35 6.54
N VAL A 24 -22.62 -22.50 6.05
CA VAL A 24 -22.12 -21.76 4.88
C VAL A 24 -22.98 -22.08 3.66
N ASP A 25 -23.50 -21.03 3.03
CA ASP A 25 -24.28 -21.14 1.80
C ASP A 25 -23.34 -21.15 0.58
N HIS A 26 -23.02 -22.36 0.13
CA HIS A 26 -22.09 -22.59 -0.98
C HIS A 26 -22.58 -21.99 -2.30
N GLN A 27 -23.91 -21.92 -2.50
CA GLN A 27 -24.48 -21.33 -3.70
C GLN A 27 -24.19 -19.82 -3.72
N LYS A 28 -24.39 -19.13 -2.59
CA LYS A 28 -24.08 -17.70 -2.48
C LYS A 28 -22.60 -17.38 -2.67
N ILE A 29 -21.71 -18.25 -2.16
CA ILE A 29 -20.27 -18.12 -2.40
C ILE A 29 -19.96 -18.29 -3.89
N GLU A 30 -20.60 -19.26 -4.55
CA GLU A 30 -20.45 -19.49 -5.97
C GLU A 30 -20.90 -18.29 -6.79
N GLU A 31 -22.04 -17.68 -6.46
CA GLU A 31 -22.52 -16.44 -7.09
C GLU A 31 -21.55 -15.27 -6.90
N ASP A 32 -21.03 -15.07 -5.69
CA ASP A 32 -20.02 -14.03 -5.39
C ASP A 32 -18.69 -14.29 -6.12
N PHE A 33 -18.29 -15.56 -6.26
CA PHE A 33 -17.11 -15.97 -7.01
C PHE A 33 -17.25 -15.69 -8.50
N GLU A 34 -18.37 -16.09 -9.12
CA GLU A 34 -18.65 -15.80 -10.53
C GLU A 34 -18.69 -14.30 -10.79
N GLN A 35 -19.28 -13.53 -9.87
CA GLN A 35 -19.27 -12.07 -9.92
C GLN A 35 -17.84 -11.52 -9.88
N MET A 36 -17.03 -11.89 -8.87
CA MET A 36 -15.67 -11.38 -8.75
C MET A 36 -14.81 -11.71 -9.97
N VAL A 37 -14.93 -12.92 -10.52
CA VAL A 37 -14.21 -13.29 -11.75
C VAL A 37 -14.68 -12.45 -12.94
N SER A 38 -15.99 -12.22 -13.08
CA SER A 38 -16.54 -11.34 -14.11
C SER A 38 -16.02 -9.90 -13.95
N ASP A 39 -16.04 -9.37 -12.74
CA ASP A 39 -15.58 -8.02 -12.43
C ASP A 39 -14.08 -7.86 -12.75
N ILE A 40 -13.25 -8.85 -12.41
CA ILE A 40 -11.83 -8.88 -12.79
C ILE A 40 -11.66 -8.91 -14.31
N LYS A 41 -12.34 -9.83 -15.01
CA LYS A 41 -12.22 -9.98 -16.48
C LYS A 41 -12.61 -8.71 -17.22
N ASN A 42 -13.61 -7.98 -16.72
CA ASN A 42 -14.19 -6.84 -17.41
C ASN A 42 -13.60 -5.49 -16.95
N ASN A 43 -13.09 -5.40 -15.72
CA ASN A 43 -12.73 -4.11 -15.11
C ASN A 43 -11.28 -4.02 -14.62
N TYR A 44 -10.56 -5.13 -14.42
CA TYR A 44 -9.15 -5.04 -14.03
C TYR A 44 -8.27 -4.70 -15.24
N ILE A 45 -7.87 -3.43 -15.33
CA ILE A 45 -7.21 -2.89 -16.53
C ILE A 45 -5.81 -3.48 -16.80
N TYR A 46 -5.21 -4.10 -15.78
CA TYR A 46 -3.89 -4.74 -15.86
C TYR A 46 -3.95 -6.24 -16.16
N LEU A 47 -5.14 -6.83 -16.33
CA LEU A 47 -5.29 -8.27 -16.52
C LEU A 47 -4.41 -8.82 -17.66
N LYS A 48 -4.32 -8.09 -18.78
CA LYS A 48 -3.51 -8.48 -19.94
C LYS A 48 -2.00 -8.22 -19.76
N ASP A 49 -1.62 -7.31 -18.86
CA ASP A 49 -0.21 -7.02 -18.58
C ASP A 49 0.38 -8.03 -17.58
N LYS A 50 -0.49 -8.60 -16.74
CA LYS A 50 -0.12 -9.59 -15.73
C LYS A 50 0.06 -10.97 -16.37
N LYS A 51 1.15 -11.64 -16.00
CA LYS A 51 1.40 -13.07 -16.27
C LYS A 51 0.53 -13.97 -15.38
N VAL A 52 -0.77 -13.90 -15.58
CA VAL A 52 -1.76 -14.65 -14.78
C VAL A 52 -2.59 -15.52 -15.70
N ASP A 53 -2.76 -16.80 -15.31
CA ASP A 53 -3.67 -17.72 -15.98
C ASP A 53 -5.06 -17.63 -15.34
N ILE A 54 -5.92 -16.79 -15.92
CA ILE A 54 -7.28 -16.54 -15.40
C ILE A 54 -8.17 -17.79 -15.49
N ASP A 55 -7.91 -18.70 -16.44
CA ASP A 55 -8.68 -19.93 -16.59
C ASP A 55 -8.24 -20.98 -15.55
N CYS A 56 -6.95 -21.04 -15.23
CA CYS A 56 -6.45 -21.75 -14.05
C CYS A 56 -7.14 -21.22 -12.79
N ILE A 57 -7.11 -19.90 -12.55
CA ILE A 57 -7.73 -19.31 -11.35
C ILE A 57 -9.19 -19.70 -11.27
N TYR A 58 -9.93 -19.54 -12.37
CA TYR A 58 -11.34 -19.88 -12.43
C TYR A 58 -11.57 -21.35 -12.03
N SER A 59 -10.89 -22.29 -12.70
CA SER A 59 -11.10 -23.73 -12.45
C SER A 59 -10.68 -24.16 -11.04
N GLN A 60 -9.54 -23.68 -10.55
CA GLN A 60 -9.00 -24.07 -9.24
C GLN A 60 -9.82 -23.49 -8.08
N TYR A 61 -10.24 -22.22 -8.17
CA TYR A 61 -11.03 -21.60 -7.12
C TYR A 61 -12.46 -22.12 -7.12
N LYS A 62 -13.07 -22.37 -8.29
CA LYS A 62 -14.37 -23.02 -8.38
C LYS A 62 -14.39 -24.37 -7.63
N ALA A 63 -13.36 -25.19 -7.83
CA ALA A 63 -13.25 -26.49 -7.17
C ALA A 63 -13.06 -26.40 -5.64
N LYS A 64 -12.52 -25.29 -5.13
CA LYS A 64 -12.29 -25.07 -3.70
C LYS A 64 -13.55 -24.66 -2.93
N ILE A 65 -14.61 -24.20 -3.61
CA ILE A 65 -15.82 -23.68 -2.95
C ILE A 65 -16.44 -24.73 -2.01
N ALA A 66 -16.51 -25.99 -2.43
CA ALA A 66 -17.08 -27.08 -1.64
C ALA A 66 -16.32 -27.41 -0.33
N ALA A 67 -15.10 -26.88 -0.16
CA ALA A 67 -14.30 -27.06 1.06
C ALA A 67 -14.47 -25.91 2.06
N ILE A 68 -15.25 -24.88 1.73
CA ILE A 68 -15.44 -23.70 2.59
C ILE A 68 -16.46 -24.05 3.68
N THR A 69 -15.99 -24.08 4.93
CA THR A 69 -16.82 -24.53 6.06
C THR A 69 -17.18 -23.42 7.06
N SER A 70 -16.55 -22.25 6.92
CA SER A 70 -16.77 -21.10 7.79
C SER A 70 -16.70 -19.76 7.05
N GLU A 71 -17.21 -18.69 7.66
CA GLU A 71 -17.04 -17.33 7.15
C GLU A 71 -15.57 -16.90 7.07
N SER A 72 -14.73 -17.44 7.96
CA SER A 72 -13.28 -17.19 7.90
C SER A 72 -12.66 -17.82 6.65
N ASP A 73 -13.06 -19.05 6.31
CA ASP A 73 -12.63 -19.72 5.07
C ASP A 73 -13.11 -18.95 3.84
N ARG A 74 -14.36 -18.46 3.85
CA ARG A 74 -14.94 -17.65 2.76
C ARG A 74 -14.16 -16.35 2.54
N LEU A 75 -13.82 -15.63 3.60
CA LEU A 75 -13.05 -14.38 3.49
C LEU A 75 -11.63 -14.64 2.97
N LEU A 76 -10.96 -15.67 3.50
CA LEU A 76 -9.62 -16.05 3.02
C LEU A 76 -9.65 -16.54 1.57
N PHE A 77 -10.71 -17.23 1.15
CA PHE A 77 -10.90 -17.65 -0.23
C PHE A 77 -10.86 -16.45 -1.18
N PHE A 78 -11.61 -15.38 -0.89
CA PHE A 78 -11.60 -14.17 -1.71
C PHE A 78 -10.30 -13.35 -1.58
N GLU A 79 -9.70 -13.28 -0.38
CA GLU A 79 -8.39 -12.66 -0.20
C GLU A 79 -7.34 -13.34 -1.08
N TYR A 80 -7.27 -14.68 -1.05
CA TYR A 80 -6.28 -15.42 -1.82
C TYR A 80 -6.57 -15.42 -3.32
N LEU A 81 -7.83 -15.24 -3.75
CA LEU A 81 -8.16 -15.06 -5.17
C LEU A 81 -7.52 -13.77 -5.68
N LEU A 82 -7.68 -12.66 -4.96
CA LEU A 82 -7.07 -11.37 -5.30
C LEU A 82 -5.54 -11.43 -5.24
N ASP A 83 -4.97 -12.16 -4.29
CA ASP A 83 -3.52 -12.35 -4.17
C ASP A 83 -2.88 -13.08 -5.39
N GLU A 84 -3.65 -13.81 -6.22
CA GLU A 84 -3.13 -14.44 -7.46
C GLU A 84 -2.56 -13.43 -8.45
N PHE A 85 -3.00 -12.17 -8.39
CA PHE A 85 -2.59 -11.11 -9.31
C PHE A 85 -1.32 -10.37 -8.89
N TYR A 86 -0.75 -10.74 -7.73
CA TYR A 86 0.47 -10.14 -7.17
C TYR A 86 0.45 -8.60 -7.27
N ASP A 87 -0.70 -8.02 -6.94
CA ASP A 87 -0.98 -6.59 -7.00
C ASP A 87 -1.43 -6.14 -5.62
N SER A 88 -0.56 -5.41 -4.92
CA SER A 88 -0.83 -4.92 -3.56
C SER A 88 -1.97 -3.89 -3.50
N HIS A 89 -2.48 -3.43 -4.64
CA HIS A 89 -3.62 -2.53 -4.71
C HIS A 89 -4.94 -3.30 -4.83
N MET A 90 -4.91 -4.58 -5.27
CA MET A 90 -6.06 -5.48 -5.28
C MET A 90 -6.25 -6.10 -3.91
N ILE A 91 -7.22 -5.59 -3.15
CA ILE A 91 -7.42 -6.00 -1.76
C ILE A 91 -8.89 -6.23 -1.45
N LEU A 92 -9.12 -7.17 -0.55
CA LEU A 92 -10.37 -7.30 0.18
C LEU A 92 -10.42 -6.19 1.25
N MET A 93 -11.51 -5.43 1.34
CA MET A 93 -11.61 -4.28 2.25
C MET A 93 -11.91 -4.69 3.71
N LYS A 94 -11.73 -5.97 4.04
CA LYS A 94 -11.84 -6.52 5.38
C LYS A 94 -10.69 -7.50 5.58
N ALA A 95 -9.95 -7.31 6.66
CA ALA A 95 -8.98 -8.28 7.15
C ALA A 95 -9.54 -8.98 8.39
N ILE A 96 -9.19 -10.26 8.54
CA ILE A 96 -9.47 -11.05 9.74
C ILE A 96 -8.16 -11.49 10.39
N TRP A 97 -8.24 -12.06 11.59
CA TRP A 97 -7.04 -12.48 12.32
C TRP A 97 -6.12 -13.43 11.50
N PRO A 98 -6.64 -14.36 10.69
CA PRO A 98 -5.79 -15.15 9.80
C PRO A 98 -5.24 -14.41 8.56
N SER A 99 -5.76 -13.24 8.18
CA SER A 99 -5.35 -12.51 6.97
C SER A 99 -3.88 -12.09 7.00
N TYR A 100 -3.27 -11.95 5.82
CA TYR A 100 -1.96 -11.33 5.69
C TYR A 100 -2.04 -9.81 5.91
N ARG A 101 -1.07 -9.25 6.64
CA ARG A 101 -0.88 -7.80 6.74
C ARG A 101 -0.52 -7.22 5.37
N LEU A 102 -0.84 -5.95 5.14
CA LEU A 102 -0.57 -5.26 3.88
C LEU A 102 0.86 -4.74 3.76
N ASP A 103 1.54 -4.54 4.89
CA ASP A 103 2.89 -3.98 4.94
C ASP A 103 3.70 -4.46 6.15
N ALA A 104 5.00 -4.22 6.05
CA ALA A 104 6.00 -4.39 7.09
C ALA A 104 6.86 -3.13 7.17
N PRO A 105 7.53 -2.85 8.31
CA PRO A 105 8.49 -1.75 8.42
C PRO A 105 9.83 -2.05 7.73
N ILE A 106 9.91 -3.15 6.98
CA ILE A 106 11.05 -3.55 6.17
C ILE A 106 10.57 -3.92 4.76
N TYR A 107 11.44 -3.77 3.77
CA TYR A 107 11.21 -4.24 2.41
C TYR A 107 12.37 -5.13 1.98
N ALA A 108 12.06 -6.23 1.31
CA ALA A 108 13.06 -7.20 0.85
C ALA A 108 12.98 -7.46 -0.65
N VAL A 109 14.11 -7.84 -1.22
CA VAL A 109 14.24 -8.26 -2.61
C VAL A 109 14.78 -9.69 -2.66
N THR A 110 14.11 -10.53 -3.44
CA THR A 110 14.51 -11.90 -3.75
C THR A 110 15.15 -11.95 -5.13
N GLU A 111 16.44 -12.26 -5.15
CA GLU A 111 17.23 -12.42 -6.37
C GLU A 111 18.07 -13.71 -6.26
N ASN A 112 18.12 -14.49 -7.34
CA ASN A 112 18.88 -15.75 -7.40
C ASN A 112 18.59 -16.67 -6.20
N GLY A 113 17.31 -16.75 -5.80
CA GLY A 113 16.82 -17.55 -4.68
C GLY A 113 17.11 -17.00 -3.28
N ARG A 114 17.78 -15.85 -3.15
CA ARG A 114 18.15 -15.24 -1.87
C ARG A 114 17.32 -13.98 -1.61
N THR A 115 16.65 -13.92 -0.46
CA THR A 115 15.85 -12.77 -0.03
C THR A 115 16.67 -11.87 0.88
N ARG A 116 16.84 -10.59 0.53
CA ARG A 116 17.64 -9.61 1.30
C ARG A 116 16.82 -8.39 1.64
N ILE A 117 16.99 -7.87 2.86
CA ILE A 117 16.37 -6.60 3.28
C ILE A 117 17.10 -5.46 2.57
N THR A 118 16.40 -4.68 1.75
CA THR A 118 16.97 -3.55 1.02
C THR A 118 16.57 -2.20 1.60
N ASN A 119 15.42 -2.13 2.26
CA ASN A 119 14.94 -0.90 2.86
C ASN A 119 14.32 -1.13 4.24
N LEU A 120 14.45 -0.13 5.09
CA LEU A 120 13.79 0.00 6.38
C LEU A 120 12.97 1.28 6.39
N TRP A 121 11.85 1.26 7.11
CA TRP A 121 11.01 2.44 7.31
C TRP A 121 11.63 3.39 8.34
N GLN A 122 12.90 3.74 8.14
CA GLN A 122 13.80 4.42 9.06
C GLN A 122 13.20 5.73 9.61
N THR A 123 12.38 6.41 8.82
CA THR A 123 11.73 7.65 9.25
C THR A 123 10.64 7.43 10.31
N GLN A 124 10.05 6.24 10.37
CA GLN A 124 8.97 5.85 11.27
C GLN A 124 9.42 4.89 12.38
N ILE A 125 10.54 4.17 12.22
CA ILE A 125 11.09 3.35 13.30
C ILE A 125 11.76 4.26 14.34
N GLU A 126 11.42 4.10 15.62
CA GLU A 126 11.96 4.96 16.70
C GLU A 126 13.43 4.67 16.99
N SER A 127 13.78 3.38 17.12
CA SER A 127 15.15 2.92 17.30
C SER A 127 15.33 1.49 16.80
N LEU A 128 16.55 1.17 16.36
CA LEU A 128 16.98 -0.19 16.04
C LEU A 128 18.38 -0.39 16.60
N ASP A 129 18.55 -1.41 17.43
CA ASP A 129 19.85 -1.76 18.03
C ASP A 129 20.77 -2.48 17.04
N VAL A 130 20.19 -3.08 16.00
CA VAL A 130 20.91 -3.89 15.02
C VAL A 130 20.62 -3.38 13.62
N ASN A 131 21.69 -3.15 12.84
CA ASN A 131 21.56 -2.86 11.42
C ASN A 131 21.26 -4.14 10.65
N VAL A 132 20.03 -4.24 10.14
CA VAL A 132 19.54 -5.37 9.34
C VAL A 132 19.51 -5.06 7.83
N LEU A 133 19.96 -3.89 7.39
CA LEU A 133 20.10 -3.59 5.96
C LEU A 133 21.10 -4.53 5.31
N GLY A 134 20.73 -5.08 4.15
CA GLY A 134 21.50 -6.07 3.41
C GLY A 134 21.48 -7.48 4.02
N ALA A 135 20.86 -7.67 5.19
CA ALA A 135 20.74 -8.98 5.81
C ALA A 135 19.91 -9.92 4.94
N GLU A 136 20.34 -11.18 4.88
CA GLU A 136 19.62 -12.24 4.19
C GLU A 136 18.57 -12.82 5.13
N VAL A 137 17.32 -12.86 4.68
CA VAL A 137 16.21 -13.50 5.40
C VAL A 137 16.30 -14.99 5.11
N LEU A 138 16.65 -15.78 6.14
CA LEU A 138 16.75 -17.23 6.01
C LEU A 138 15.40 -17.90 6.29
N LYS A 139 14.74 -17.46 7.36
CA LYS A 139 13.50 -18.06 7.87
C LYS A 139 12.53 -17.00 8.36
N ILE A 140 11.25 -17.36 8.41
CA ILE A 140 10.21 -16.66 9.16
C ILE A 140 9.45 -17.69 10.00
N ASN A 141 9.29 -17.42 11.30
CA ASN A 141 8.67 -18.30 12.28
C ASN A 141 9.26 -19.72 12.26
N GLY A 142 10.58 -19.80 12.15
CA GLY A 142 11.34 -21.07 12.12
C GLY A 142 11.29 -21.85 10.80
N VAL A 143 10.53 -21.39 9.79
CA VAL A 143 10.41 -22.03 8.48
C VAL A 143 11.22 -21.28 7.43
N ASP A 144 11.95 -22.00 6.58
CA ASP A 144 12.74 -21.39 5.50
C ASP A 144 11.88 -20.48 4.62
N ILE A 145 12.41 -19.29 4.30
CA ILE A 145 11.66 -18.28 3.53
C ILE A 145 11.25 -18.80 2.15
N ALA A 146 12.10 -19.60 1.51
CA ALA A 146 11.81 -20.22 0.23
C ALA A 146 10.63 -21.20 0.32
N THR A 147 10.54 -21.96 1.43
CA THR A 147 9.43 -22.85 1.72
C THR A 147 8.14 -22.08 1.97
N LYS A 148 8.19 -20.99 2.74
CA LYS A 148 7.02 -20.13 2.97
C LYS A 148 6.51 -19.45 1.69
N ILE A 149 7.42 -19.02 0.81
CA ILE A 149 7.05 -18.51 -0.52
C ILE A 149 6.37 -19.63 -1.34
N ALA A 150 6.94 -20.82 -1.40
CA ALA A 150 6.37 -21.95 -2.15
C ALA A 150 4.98 -22.36 -1.61
N GLN A 151 4.79 -22.30 -0.28
CA GLN A 151 3.54 -22.62 0.41
C GLN A 151 2.54 -21.46 0.50
N PHE A 152 2.85 -20.29 -0.06
CA PHE A 152 1.92 -19.17 -0.10
C PHE A 152 0.60 -19.62 -0.77
N PRO A 153 -0.60 -19.20 -0.30
CA PRO A 153 -1.86 -19.86 -0.65
C PRO A 153 -2.32 -19.68 -2.10
N THR A 154 -1.65 -18.85 -2.90
CA THR A 154 -1.87 -18.78 -4.35
C THR A 154 -1.51 -20.10 -5.02
N THR A 155 -2.30 -20.46 -6.02
CA THR A 155 -2.35 -21.75 -6.71
C THR A 155 -1.87 -21.63 -8.15
N CYS A 156 -2.27 -20.58 -8.86
CA CYS A 156 -2.00 -20.44 -10.30
C CYS A 156 -0.84 -19.50 -10.61
N ALA A 157 -0.52 -18.58 -9.69
CA ALA A 157 0.62 -17.69 -9.83
C ALA A 157 1.96 -18.44 -9.94
N ASP A 158 2.80 -18.07 -10.92
CA ASP A 158 4.14 -18.63 -11.07
C ASP A 158 5.08 -18.06 -9.99
N LYS A 159 5.33 -18.84 -8.95
CA LYS A 159 6.19 -18.46 -7.80
C LYS A 159 7.69 -18.42 -8.12
N GLN A 160 8.06 -18.79 -9.35
CA GLN A 160 9.43 -18.69 -9.87
C GLN A 160 9.63 -17.43 -10.71
N ASP A 161 8.55 -16.80 -11.20
CA ASP A 161 8.64 -15.48 -11.83
C ASP A 161 9.20 -14.46 -10.83
N PRO A 162 10.22 -13.64 -11.19
CA PRO A 162 10.84 -12.71 -10.26
C PRO A 162 9.88 -11.70 -9.65
N GLU A 163 8.89 -11.17 -10.39
CA GLU A 163 7.94 -10.18 -9.87
C GLU A 163 7.00 -10.83 -8.86
N THR A 164 6.36 -11.94 -9.25
CA THR A 164 5.46 -12.70 -8.37
C THR A 164 6.19 -13.16 -7.11
N ARG A 165 7.42 -13.69 -7.26
CA ARG A 165 8.23 -14.15 -6.13
C ARG A 165 8.60 -13.02 -5.16
N ASN A 166 8.98 -11.85 -5.66
CA ASN A 166 9.28 -10.68 -4.85
C ASN A 166 8.04 -10.18 -4.10
N TRP A 167 6.89 -10.15 -4.77
CA TRP A 167 5.62 -9.76 -4.15
C TRP A 167 5.24 -10.73 -3.02
N ILE A 168 5.27 -12.05 -3.29
CA ILE A 168 4.98 -13.08 -2.28
C ILE A 168 5.96 -12.99 -1.11
N ALA A 169 7.26 -12.80 -1.36
CA ALA A 169 8.26 -12.68 -0.29
C ALA A 169 7.93 -11.54 0.69
N ASN A 170 7.55 -10.36 0.18
CA ASN A 170 7.18 -9.22 1.03
C ASN A 170 5.82 -9.43 1.72
N LYS A 171 4.86 -10.10 1.08
CA LYS A 171 3.58 -10.48 1.70
C LYS A 171 3.79 -11.50 2.84
N VAL A 172 4.66 -12.49 2.64
CA VAL A 172 5.09 -13.45 3.67
C VAL A 172 5.78 -12.75 4.83
N ILE A 173 6.71 -11.83 4.56
CA ILE A 173 7.41 -11.04 5.60
C ILE A 173 6.45 -10.14 6.37
N SER A 174 5.43 -9.58 5.70
CA SER A 174 4.35 -8.84 6.35
C SER A 174 3.55 -9.71 7.30
N GLY A 175 3.50 -11.02 7.04
CA GLY A 175 2.98 -12.05 7.95
C GLY A 175 1.47 -11.98 8.15
N ARG A 176 0.91 -12.99 8.83
CA ARG A 176 -0.51 -13.03 9.20
C ARG A 176 -0.75 -12.34 10.53
N TYR A 177 -1.90 -11.68 10.72
CA TYR A 177 -2.21 -11.07 12.03
C TYR A 177 -2.15 -12.12 13.17
N SER A 178 -2.51 -13.37 12.88
CA SER A 178 -2.52 -14.51 13.80
C SER A 178 -1.18 -15.12 14.15
N GLU A 179 -0.10 -14.68 13.50
CA GLU A 179 1.24 -15.21 13.72
C GLU A 179 2.19 -14.08 14.15
N PRO A 180 3.20 -14.40 14.99
CA PRO A 180 4.31 -13.50 15.20
C PRO A 180 5.11 -13.35 13.90
N ARG A 181 6.00 -12.35 13.84
CA ARG A 181 6.87 -12.11 12.68
C ARG A 181 8.34 -12.19 13.05
N ILE A 182 8.79 -13.40 13.39
CA ILE A 182 10.17 -13.66 13.84
C ILE A 182 11.02 -14.08 12.64
N LEU A 183 11.97 -13.26 12.24
CA LEU A 183 12.88 -13.53 11.13
C LEU A 183 14.22 -14.07 11.62
N THR A 184 14.67 -15.20 11.07
CA THR A 184 16.08 -15.59 11.19
C THR A 184 16.88 -14.86 10.11
N LEU A 185 17.72 -13.92 10.54
CA LEU A 185 18.52 -13.06 9.65
C LEU A 185 19.99 -13.43 9.68
N LYS A 186 20.63 -13.51 8.51
CA LYS A 186 22.08 -13.52 8.36
C LYS A 186 22.55 -12.11 7.98
N LEU A 187 23.17 -11.43 8.93
CA LEU A 187 23.70 -10.08 8.74
C LEU A 187 24.84 -10.06 7.72
N SER A 188 25.16 -8.87 7.20
CA SER A 188 26.32 -8.64 6.32
C SER A 188 27.66 -9.04 6.96
N THR A 189 27.75 -9.03 8.29
CA THR A 189 28.91 -9.53 9.06
C THR A 189 29.01 -11.06 9.10
N GLY A 190 28.01 -11.77 8.60
CA GLY A 190 27.88 -13.23 8.69
C GLY A 190 27.22 -13.73 9.98
N LYS A 191 27.01 -12.87 10.99
CA LYS A 191 26.28 -13.22 12.22
C LYS A 191 24.83 -13.57 11.90
N ILE A 192 24.34 -14.65 12.50
CA ILE A 192 22.93 -15.05 12.46
C ILE A 192 22.23 -14.63 13.75
N LEU A 193 21.01 -14.10 13.65
CA LEU A 193 20.17 -13.74 14.80
C LEU A 193 18.69 -13.90 14.48
N GLU A 194 17.88 -13.98 15.52
CA GLU A 194 16.42 -13.84 15.44
C GLU A 194 16.04 -12.37 15.58
N PHE A 195 15.16 -11.90 14.70
CA PHE A 195 14.70 -10.52 14.64
C PHE A 195 13.17 -10.50 14.64
N ASP A 196 12.60 -10.09 15.76
CA ASP A 196 11.15 -10.00 15.92
C ASP A 196 10.63 -8.65 15.38
N LEU A 197 9.92 -8.68 14.24
CA LEU A 197 9.34 -7.48 13.64
C LEU A 197 8.25 -6.85 14.52
N ASP A 198 7.65 -7.61 15.42
CA ASP A 198 6.59 -7.11 16.33
C ASP A 198 7.17 -6.36 17.54
N GLN A 199 8.48 -6.43 17.78
CA GLN A 199 9.17 -5.59 18.78
C GLN A 199 9.65 -4.24 18.22
N ILE A 200 9.47 -4.00 16.91
CA ILE A 200 9.81 -2.70 16.33
C ILE A 200 8.77 -1.67 16.76
N THR A 201 9.21 -0.68 17.55
CA THR A 201 8.37 0.47 17.89
C THR A 201 8.33 1.44 16.71
N LEU A 202 7.12 1.62 16.15
CA LEU A 202 6.83 2.64 15.16
C LEU A 202 6.29 3.90 15.84
N LYS A 203 6.69 5.06 15.32
CA LYS A 203 6.18 6.36 15.73
C LYS A 203 4.66 6.40 15.57
N LYS A 204 3.99 6.96 16.57
CA LYS A 204 2.55 7.24 16.51
C LYS A 204 2.36 8.71 16.13
N GLU A 205 2.03 8.93 14.87
CA GLU A 205 1.70 10.26 14.36
C GLU A 205 0.19 10.47 14.48
N SER A 206 -0.25 11.40 15.33
CA SER A 206 -1.67 11.77 15.47
C SER A 206 -2.07 12.96 14.60
N ASP A 207 -1.09 13.76 14.18
CA ASP A 207 -1.31 14.94 13.35
C ASP A 207 -1.24 14.60 11.86
N PHE A 208 -2.00 15.34 11.04
CA PHE A 208 -2.02 15.17 9.58
C PHE A 208 -0.65 15.36 8.91
N LEU A 209 0.20 16.21 9.50
CA LEU A 209 1.53 16.52 9.02
C LEU A 209 2.44 16.96 10.17
N THR A 210 3.75 16.91 9.94
CA THR A 210 4.78 17.45 10.84
C THR A 210 5.61 18.49 10.11
N VAL A 211 5.95 19.58 10.79
CA VAL A 211 6.78 20.67 10.24
C VAL A 211 8.06 20.82 11.06
N SER A 212 9.19 20.96 10.39
CA SER A 212 10.47 21.33 10.99
C SER A 212 11.29 22.21 10.04
N LYS A 213 12.44 22.72 10.50
CA LYS A 213 13.38 23.51 9.69
C LYS A 213 14.81 23.05 9.94
N ARG A 214 15.64 23.05 8.89
CA ARG A 214 17.11 22.88 8.97
C ARG A 214 17.78 23.87 8.04
N ASN A 215 18.75 24.65 8.53
CA ASN A 215 19.51 25.61 7.72
C ASN A 215 18.60 26.51 6.85
N ASN A 216 17.53 27.07 7.45
CA ASN A 216 16.51 27.86 6.74
C ASN A 216 15.78 27.14 5.59
N ILE A 217 15.85 25.81 5.50
CA ILE A 217 15.04 24.97 4.62
C ILE A 217 13.88 24.39 5.44
N GLY A 218 12.65 24.55 4.95
CA GLY A 218 11.46 23.96 5.56
C GLY A 218 11.38 22.47 5.26
N ILE A 219 10.93 21.66 6.22
CA ILE A 219 10.68 20.22 6.03
C ILE A 219 9.27 19.95 6.49
N LEU A 220 8.41 19.51 5.57
CA LEU A 220 7.00 19.19 5.80
C LEU A 220 6.77 17.72 5.48
N ARG A 221 6.51 16.90 6.50
CA ARG A 221 6.15 15.49 6.32
C ARG A 221 4.64 15.32 6.35
N ILE A 222 4.09 14.60 5.38
CA ILE A 222 2.70 14.15 5.43
C ILE A 222 2.62 12.86 6.23
N ASN A 223 1.73 12.79 7.22
CA ASN A 223 1.61 11.64 8.13
C ASN A 223 0.39 10.80 7.76
N ASN A 224 0.54 10.02 6.70
CA ASN A 224 -0.42 9.05 6.18
C ASN A 224 -1.86 9.58 6.06
N ALA A 225 -1.99 10.86 5.68
CA ALA A 225 -3.25 11.59 5.74
C ALA A 225 -3.72 12.13 4.38
N LEU A 226 -3.21 11.61 3.26
CA LEU A 226 -3.61 12.07 1.92
C LEU A 226 -5.08 11.72 1.59
N GLY A 227 -5.72 10.84 2.36
CA GLY A 227 -7.16 10.57 2.28
C GLY A 227 -8.03 11.59 3.01
N GLU A 228 -7.43 12.46 3.84
CA GLU A 228 -8.15 13.34 4.75
C GLU A 228 -8.29 14.75 4.19
N ASN A 229 -9.50 15.17 3.85
CA ASN A 229 -9.74 16.48 3.23
C ASN A 229 -9.27 17.67 4.09
N ARG A 230 -9.25 17.54 5.42
CA ARG A 230 -8.73 18.56 6.36
C ARG A 230 -7.23 18.80 6.22
N LEU A 231 -6.48 17.87 5.62
CA LEU A 231 -5.05 18.06 5.36
C LEU A 231 -4.78 19.30 4.51
N ILE A 232 -5.70 19.70 3.61
CA ILE A 232 -5.51 20.90 2.76
C ILE A 232 -5.33 22.16 3.62
N GLU A 233 -6.21 22.38 4.61
CA GLU A 233 -6.12 23.51 5.54
C GLU A 233 -4.83 23.46 6.37
N LYS A 234 -4.48 22.27 6.89
CA LYS A 234 -3.26 22.09 7.69
C LYS A 234 -2.00 22.33 6.88
N PHE A 235 -1.98 21.84 5.64
CA PHE A 235 -0.90 22.06 4.71
C PHE A 235 -0.76 23.54 4.37
N ASP A 236 -1.86 24.27 4.18
CA ASP A 236 -1.82 25.71 3.92
C ASP A 236 -1.17 26.48 5.06
N ALA A 237 -1.62 26.25 6.30
CA ALA A 237 -1.05 26.91 7.47
C ALA A 237 0.44 26.57 7.65
N ALA A 238 0.82 25.31 7.41
CA ALA A 238 2.21 24.88 7.44
C ALA A 238 3.04 25.61 6.37
N LEU A 239 2.59 25.60 5.12
CA LEU A 239 3.28 26.23 4.00
C LEU A 239 3.41 27.75 4.20
N ASP A 240 2.36 28.41 4.69
CA ASP A 240 2.36 29.84 4.97
C ASP A 240 3.44 30.23 5.99
N SER A 241 3.67 29.38 7.01
CA SER A 241 4.75 29.55 7.99
C SER A 241 6.17 29.32 7.43
N LEU A 242 6.26 28.73 6.24
CA LEU A 242 7.49 28.38 5.55
C LEU A 242 7.78 29.27 4.34
N MET A 243 6.90 30.22 3.99
CA MET A 243 7.04 31.05 2.77
C MET A 243 8.36 31.83 2.64
N ASN A 244 9.04 32.08 3.75
CA ASN A 244 10.31 32.83 3.80
C ASN A 244 11.55 31.93 3.91
N THR A 245 11.41 30.60 3.82
CA THR A 245 12.56 29.68 3.79
C THR A 245 13.29 29.77 2.45
N GLU A 246 14.54 29.30 2.42
CA GLU A 246 15.35 29.23 1.19
C GLU A 246 14.91 28.09 0.27
N GLY A 247 14.31 27.06 0.83
CA GLY A 247 13.68 25.98 0.09
C GLY A 247 12.74 25.15 0.97
N LEU A 248 12.11 24.16 0.37
CA LEU A 248 11.14 23.27 1.02
C LEU A 248 11.39 21.82 0.64
N ILE A 249 11.37 20.94 1.63
CA ILE A 249 11.33 19.50 1.46
C ILE A 249 9.94 19.01 1.85
N ILE A 250 9.27 18.28 0.97
CA ILE A 250 8.02 17.58 1.27
C ILE A 250 8.34 16.09 1.40
N ASP A 251 8.16 15.52 2.58
CA ASP A 251 8.46 14.12 2.86
C ASP A 251 7.20 13.26 2.74
N LEU A 252 7.13 12.43 1.69
CA LEU A 252 6.03 11.51 1.38
C LEU A 252 6.32 10.07 1.83
N ARG A 253 7.42 9.82 2.55
CA ARG A 253 7.83 8.47 2.97
C ARG A 253 6.93 7.88 4.07
N ASN A 254 5.96 8.64 4.58
CA ASN A 254 4.92 8.15 5.50
C ASN A 254 3.52 8.29 4.85
N THR A 255 3.29 7.68 3.68
CA THR A 255 2.01 7.78 2.95
C THR A 255 1.54 6.40 2.48
N THR A 256 1.70 5.37 3.31
CA THR A 256 1.48 3.96 2.95
C THR A 256 0.06 3.63 2.52
N GLY A 257 -0.92 4.34 3.09
CA GLY A 257 -2.35 4.20 2.79
C GLY A 257 -2.78 4.96 1.54
N GLY A 258 -1.90 5.78 0.96
CA GLY A 258 -2.27 6.66 -0.14
C GLY A 258 -3.29 7.70 0.26
N GLY A 259 -4.23 8.01 -0.64
CA GLY A 259 -5.18 9.09 -0.44
C GLY A 259 -6.03 9.38 -1.67
N ASN A 260 -6.49 10.61 -1.80
CA ASN A 260 -7.38 11.02 -2.89
C ASN A 260 -6.81 12.19 -3.71
N SER A 261 -7.23 12.26 -4.98
CA SER A 261 -6.79 13.28 -5.94
C SER A 261 -7.22 14.71 -5.56
N TYR A 262 -8.30 14.87 -4.77
CA TYR A 262 -8.74 16.19 -4.30
C TYR A 262 -7.71 16.82 -3.36
N VAL A 263 -7.20 16.06 -2.39
CA VAL A 263 -6.13 16.51 -1.48
C VAL A 263 -4.83 16.75 -2.24
N ALA A 264 -4.46 15.86 -3.17
CA ALA A 264 -3.26 16.01 -3.97
C ALA A 264 -3.27 17.30 -4.81
N ARG A 265 -4.37 17.59 -5.52
CA ARG A 265 -4.56 18.87 -6.23
C ARG A 265 -4.56 20.06 -5.28
N GLY A 266 -5.15 19.91 -4.10
CA GLY A 266 -5.08 20.89 -3.01
C GLY A 266 -3.63 21.23 -2.64
N ILE A 267 -2.74 20.25 -2.53
CA ILE A 267 -1.32 20.48 -2.23
C ILE A 267 -0.62 21.15 -3.43
N MET A 268 -0.65 20.53 -4.62
CA MET A 268 0.09 20.99 -5.81
C MET A 268 -0.32 22.40 -6.28
N SER A 269 -1.59 22.78 -6.07
CA SER A 269 -2.11 24.10 -6.46
C SER A 269 -1.43 25.28 -5.74
N ARG A 270 -0.71 25.04 -4.64
CA ARG A 270 0.12 26.04 -3.96
C ARG A 270 1.49 26.26 -4.63
N PHE A 271 1.80 25.55 -5.70
CA PHE A 271 3.13 25.56 -6.33
C PHE A 271 3.14 25.94 -7.81
N VAL A 272 1.96 26.05 -8.44
CA VAL A 272 1.80 26.41 -9.85
C VAL A 272 1.27 27.84 -10.01
N GLU A 273 1.52 28.47 -11.16
CA GLU A 273 1.02 29.81 -11.51
C GLU A 273 -0.19 29.81 -12.45
N LYS A 274 -0.40 28.71 -13.15
CA LYS A 274 -1.46 28.50 -14.13
C LYS A 274 -1.85 27.03 -14.14
N SER A 275 -2.98 26.72 -14.76
CA SER A 275 -3.43 25.34 -14.91
C SER A 275 -2.43 24.53 -15.74
N LEU A 276 -1.95 23.42 -15.18
CA LEU A 276 -0.97 22.52 -15.80
C LEU A 276 -1.37 21.06 -15.59
N PRO A 277 -1.09 20.17 -16.56
CA PRO A 277 -1.27 18.74 -16.36
C PRO A 277 -0.24 18.21 -15.36
N TYR A 278 -0.59 17.21 -14.56
CA TYR A 278 0.34 16.57 -13.62
C TYR A 278 0.37 15.03 -13.71
N GLN A 279 -0.65 14.40 -14.29
CA GLN A 279 -0.72 12.95 -14.42
C GLN A 279 -1.52 12.57 -15.67
N LEU A 280 -1.08 11.53 -16.38
CA LEU A 280 -1.87 10.95 -17.47
C LEU A 280 -2.65 9.75 -16.95
N HIS A 281 -3.86 9.59 -17.46
CA HIS A 281 -4.76 8.50 -17.15
C HIS A 281 -5.10 7.74 -18.43
N GLN A 282 -5.30 6.43 -18.30
CA GLN A 282 -5.85 5.59 -19.36
C GLN A 282 -6.86 4.62 -18.74
N ILE A 283 -8.02 4.47 -19.39
CA ILE A 283 -9.01 3.44 -19.08
C ILE A 283 -9.11 2.45 -20.25
N PHE A 284 -10.05 1.50 -20.20
CA PHE A 284 -10.30 0.62 -21.34
C PHE A 284 -10.59 1.43 -22.61
N ASP A 285 -10.05 0.95 -23.72
CA ASP A 285 -10.31 1.54 -25.03
C ASP A 285 -11.80 1.40 -25.39
N GLU A 286 -12.33 2.39 -26.08
CA GLU A 286 -13.76 2.53 -26.35
C GLU A 286 -14.09 2.06 -27.77
N SER A 287 -15.25 1.41 -27.94
CA SER A 287 -15.78 0.97 -29.22
C SER A 287 -17.31 1.01 -29.15
N TRP A 288 -17.93 1.88 -29.93
CA TRP A 288 -19.38 2.09 -29.95
C TRP A 288 -19.92 1.81 -31.35
N ASP A 289 -21.14 1.31 -31.48
CA ASP A 289 -21.81 1.07 -32.78
C ASP A 289 -20.94 0.31 -33.81
N ASP A 290 -20.25 -0.74 -33.36
CA ASP A 290 -19.31 -1.54 -34.17
C ASP A 290 -18.20 -0.72 -34.88
N GLN A 291 -17.86 0.47 -34.35
CA GLN A 291 -16.76 1.29 -34.84
C GLN A 291 -15.39 0.80 -34.36
N PRO A 292 -14.27 1.23 -34.98
CA PRO A 292 -12.94 0.85 -34.54
C PRO A 292 -12.67 1.18 -33.06
N VAL A 293 -11.83 0.36 -32.41
CA VAL A 293 -11.37 0.58 -31.03
C VAL A 293 -10.54 1.86 -30.97
N ILE A 294 -10.96 2.80 -30.11
CA ILE A 294 -10.31 4.09 -29.89
C ILE A 294 -9.67 4.13 -28.50
N LYS A 295 -8.38 4.49 -28.46
CA LYS A 295 -7.65 4.63 -27.21
C LYS A 295 -8.26 5.73 -26.33
N ARG A 296 -8.57 5.41 -25.07
CA ARG A 296 -9.13 6.38 -24.12
C ARG A 296 -8.11 6.78 -23.06
N SER A 297 -7.56 7.99 -23.21
CA SER A 297 -6.64 8.60 -22.25
C SER A 297 -6.89 10.10 -22.08
N TRP A 298 -6.47 10.67 -20.95
CA TRP A 298 -6.52 12.12 -20.69
C TRP A 298 -5.40 12.55 -19.73
N ALA A 299 -5.18 13.86 -19.62
CA ALA A 299 -4.33 14.45 -18.59
C ALA A 299 -5.19 15.07 -17.50
N GLU A 300 -4.85 14.80 -16.24
CA GLU A 300 -5.43 15.44 -15.07
C GLU A 300 -4.69 16.76 -14.78
N TYR A 301 -5.45 17.81 -14.48
CA TYR A 301 -4.93 19.17 -14.31
C TYR A 301 -4.98 19.63 -12.86
N VAL A 302 -4.02 20.48 -12.50
CA VAL A 302 -4.05 21.28 -11.26
C VAL A 302 -4.05 22.77 -11.61
N SER A 303 -4.90 23.54 -10.94
CA SER A 303 -5.02 24.99 -11.11
C SER A 303 -4.50 25.71 -9.86
N PRO A 304 -3.92 26.91 -9.98
CA PRO A 304 -3.33 27.64 -8.86
C PRO A 304 -4.37 28.04 -7.80
N ARG A 305 -3.94 28.05 -6.53
CA ARG A 305 -4.71 28.63 -5.42
C ARG A 305 -3.79 29.25 -4.38
N GLY A 306 -4.31 30.23 -3.63
CA GLY A 306 -3.60 30.85 -2.51
C GLY A 306 -2.28 31.50 -2.93
N LYS A 307 -1.41 31.75 -1.94
CA LYS A 307 -0.06 32.27 -2.21
C LYS A 307 0.84 31.15 -2.71
N ARG A 308 1.49 31.34 -3.85
CA ARG A 308 2.40 30.35 -4.45
C ARG A 308 3.72 30.29 -3.68
N TYR A 309 4.19 29.09 -3.37
CA TYR A 309 5.58 28.88 -2.94
C TYR A 309 6.48 28.81 -4.18
N GLU A 310 7.52 29.64 -4.25
CA GLU A 310 8.34 29.84 -5.47
C GLU A 310 9.78 29.33 -5.33
N LYS A 311 10.25 29.06 -4.10
CA LYS A 311 11.62 28.62 -3.84
C LYS A 311 11.84 27.15 -4.24
N PRO A 312 13.09 26.66 -4.33
CA PRO A 312 13.38 25.26 -4.63
C PRO A 312 12.60 24.28 -3.75
N VAL A 313 12.11 23.20 -4.35
CA VAL A 313 11.36 22.14 -3.66
C VAL A 313 12.01 20.80 -3.96
N ALA A 314 12.14 19.96 -2.94
CA ALA A 314 12.47 18.55 -3.10
C ALA A 314 11.36 17.67 -2.50
N ILE A 315 11.06 16.53 -3.12
CA ILE A 315 10.10 15.54 -2.62
C ILE A 315 10.85 14.28 -2.21
N LEU A 316 10.65 13.82 -0.98
CA LEU A 316 11.25 12.57 -0.51
C LEU A 316 10.27 11.41 -0.69
N VAL A 317 10.74 10.33 -1.31
CA VAL A 317 9.94 9.12 -1.57
C VAL A 317 10.66 7.85 -1.15
N GLY A 318 9.92 6.74 -1.04
CA GLY A 318 10.48 5.41 -0.84
C GLY A 318 9.43 4.31 -0.78
N ARG A 319 9.79 3.10 -0.37
CA ARG A 319 8.92 1.90 -0.39
C ARG A 319 7.59 2.02 0.38
N TRP A 320 7.44 3.06 1.21
CA TRP A 320 6.23 3.39 1.97
C TRP A 320 5.47 4.62 1.42
N THR A 321 5.86 5.12 0.26
CA THR A 321 5.09 6.11 -0.53
C THR A 321 4.14 5.35 -1.43
N GLY A 322 2.83 5.36 -1.13
CA GLY A 322 1.84 4.54 -1.83
C GLY A 322 0.75 5.36 -2.52
N SER A 323 0.24 4.86 -3.65
CA SER A 323 -0.96 5.34 -4.32
C SER A 323 -0.93 6.86 -4.53
N MET A 324 -1.76 7.66 -3.86
CA MET A 324 -1.74 9.11 -4.08
C MET A 324 -0.42 9.78 -3.64
N GLY A 325 0.36 9.17 -2.76
CA GLY A 325 1.73 9.60 -2.48
C GLY A 325 2.63 9.45 -3.71
N GLU A 326 2.45 8.37 -4.48
CA GLU A 326 3.17 8.13 -5.74
C GLU A 326 2.74 9.13 -6.81
N GLY A 327 1.43 9.43 -6.89
CA GLY A 327 0.90 10.42 -7.84
C GLY A 327 1.31 11.85 -7.51
N LEU A 328 1.50 12.20 -6.22
CA LEU A 328 2.11 13.48 -5.85
C LEU A 328 3.57 13.57 -6.32
N ALA A 329 4.36 12.52 -6.13
CA ALA A 329 5.75 12.49 -6.57
C ALA A 329 5.89 12.71 -8.08
N ILE A 330 5.18 11.91 -8.90
CA ILE A 330 5.20 12.08 -10.35
C ILE A 330 4.53 13.38 -10.80
N GLY A 331 3.56 13.90 -10.03
CA GLY A 331 2.91 15.17 -10.31
C GLY A 331 3.87 16.34 -10.15
N PHE A 332 4.63 16.38 -9.06
CA PHE A 332 5.64 17.41 -8.83
C PHE A 332 6.80 17.35 -9.85
N ASP A 333 7.21 16.14 -10.24
CA ASP A 333 8.19 15.90 -11.29
C ASP A 333 7.68 16.43 -12.65
N GLY A 334 6.48 16.01 -13.07
CA GLY A 334 5.90 16.37 -14.36
C GLY A 334 5.56 17.85 -14.49
N LEU A 335 5.26 18.52 -13.37
CA LEU A 335 5.09 19.97 -13.32
C LEU A 335 6.43 20.73 -13.43
N GLY A 336 7.57 20.04 -13.41
CA GLY A 336 8.90 20.63 -13.34
C GLY A 336 9.09 21.47 -12.08
N ARG A 337 8.45 21.06 -10.97
CA ARG A 337 8.35 21.89 -9.77
C ARG A 337 9.22 21.43 -8.62
N ALA A 338 9.62 20.16 -8.59
CA ALA A 338 10.48 19.66 -7.54
C ALA A 338 11.41 18.56 -8.02
N GLU A 339 12.57 18.48 -7.38
CA GLU A 339 13.48 17.34 -7.48
C GLU A 339 12.92 16.16 -6.67
N ILE A 340 12.76 14.99 -7.27
CA ILE A 340 12.32 13.79 -6.54
C ILE A 340 13.55 13.01 -6.07
N VAL A 341 13.61 12.70 -4.77
CA VAL A 341 14.79 12.10 -4.11
C VAL A 341 14.35 10.86 -3.31
N GLY A 342 15.02 9.73 -3.50
CA GLY A 342 14.72 8.53 -2.71
C GLY A 342 14.96 7.21 -3.44
N THR A 343 14.13 6.21 -3.12
CA THR A 343 14.15 4.89 -3.78
C THR A 343 12.93 4.72 -4.68
N GLU A 344 12.73 3.53 -5.25
CA GLU A 344 11.42 3.22 -5.79
C GLU A 344 10.37 3.25 -4.69
N MET A 345 9.14 3.55 -5.11
CA MET A 345 8.00 3.72 -4.22
C MET A 345 7.33 2.38 -3.90
N LYS A 346 6.09 2.39 -3.40
CA LYS A 346 5.35 1.17 -3.08
C LYS A 346 4.96 0.37 -4.32
N ARG A 347 5.00 0.98 -5.52
CA ARG A 347 4.65 0.38 -6.82
C ARG A 347 3.20 -0.09 -6.86
N LEU A 348 2.26 0.70 -6.32
CA LEU A 348 0.84 0.36 -6.42
C LEU A 348 0.35 0.67 -7.84
N ALA A 349 -0.11 -0.38 -8.53
CA ALA A 349 -0.59 -0.28 -9.90
C ALA A 349 -1.82 0.64 -9.97
N GLY A 350 -1.78 1.63 -10.85
CA GLY A 350 -2.94 2.40 -11.27
C GLY A 350 -3.84 2.98 -10.17
N GLY A 351 -5.09 3.21 -10.52
CA GLY A 351 -6.12 3.73 -9.61
C GLY A 351 -7.40 2.92 -9.71
N SER A 352 -8.25 3.10 -8.71
CA SER A 352 -9.59 2.53 -8.67
C SER A 352 -10.60 3.67 -8.73
N THR A 353 -11.51 3.60 -9.69
CA THR A 353 -12.59 4.59 -9.82
C THR A 353 -13.71 4.37 -8.82
N ASN A 354 -13.94 3.12 -8.40
CA ASN A 354 -14.93 2.72 -7.40
C ASN A 354 -14.53 1.38 -6.75
N ASP A 355 -14.97 1.15 -5.52
CA ASP A 355 -14.92 -0.16 -4.90
C ASP A 355 -15.97 -1.09 -5.53
N PHE A 356 -15.66 -2.38 -5.61
CA PHE A 356 -16.57 -3.45 -6.06
C PHE A 356 -17.18 -4.13 -4.84
N HIS A 357 -18.38 -4.68 -4.98
CA HIS A 357 -19.16 -5.25 -3.88
C HIS A 357 -19.60 -6.68 -4.20
N LEU A 358 -19.48 -7.58 -3.22
CA LEU A 358 -20.05 -8.92 -3.32
C LEU A 358 -21.56 -8.87 -3.07
N ASN A 359 -22.36 -9.58 -3.86
CA ASN A 359 -23.82 -9.50 -3.76
C ASN A 359 -24.37 -10.18 -2.50
N ASN A 360 -23.74 -11.26 -2.06
CA ASN A 360 -24.19 -12.08 -0.95
C ASN A 360 -23.39 -11.89 0.34
N GLU A 361 -22.53 -10.87 0.40
CA GLU A 361 -21.80 -10.46 1.59
C GLU A 361 -21.67 -8.95 1.62
N ASN A 362 -21.80 -8.32 2.78
CA ASN A 362 -21.51 -6.88 2.90
C ASN A 362 -19.99 -6.62 2.89
N LEU A 363 -19.35 -6.91 1.77
CA LEU A 363 -17.91 -6.89 1.62
C LEU A 363 -17.51 -6.26 0.30
N ASN A 364 -16.59 -5.31 0.40
CA ASN A 364 -16.02 -4.63 -0.74
C ASN A 364 -14.64 -5.18 -1.07
N TYR A 365 -14.25 -5.04 -2.32
CA TYR A 365 -12.90 -5.31 -2.79
C TYR A 365 -12.49 -4.29 -3.85
N LYS A 366 -11.17 -4.12 -4.03
CA LYS A 366 -10.61 -3.13 -4.95
C LYS A 366 -10.07 -3.78 -6.20
N LEU A 367 -10.46 -3.24 -7.34
CA LEU A 367 -9.85 -3.50 -8.64
C LEU A 367 -9.38 -2.17 -9.24
N MET A 368 -8.29 -2.26 -10.00
CA MET A 368 -7.66 -1.11 -10.64
C MET A 368 -8.25 -0.99 -12.02
N THR A 369 -8.99 0.09 -12.23
CA THR A 369 -9.79 0.37 -13.42
C THR A 369 -9.16 1.45 -14.30
N GLU A 370 -8.14 2.14 -13.78
CA GLU A 370 -7.34 3.11 -14.53
C GLU A 370 -5.84 2.82 -14.41
N LYS A 371 -5.12 2.98 -15.52
CA LYS A 371 -3.66 3.06 -15.54
C LYS A 371 -3.24 4.52 -15.36
N LEU A 372 -2.19 4.74 -14.58
CA LEU A 372 -1.69 6.07 -14.25
C LEU A 372 -0.25 6.21 -14.71
N PHE A 373 0.08 7.36 -15.30
CA PHE A 373 1.40 7.60 -15.86
C PHE A 373 1.91 8.99 -15.51
N HIS A 374 3.23 9.08 -15.41
CA HIS A 374 3.94 10.35 -15.50
C HIS A 374 3.69 11.00 -16.87
N LEU A 375 3.89 12.33 -16.99
CA LEU A 375 3.63 13.08 -18.23
C LEU A 375 4.52 12.65 -19.40
N ASN A 376 5.66 12.02 -19.13
CA ASN A 376 6.52 11.43 -20.17
C ASN A 376 6.05 10.02 -20.64
N GLY A 377 4.96 9.49 -20.08
CA GLY A 377 4.40 8.18 -20.42
C GLY A 377 4.91 7.01 -19.58
N THR A 378 5.81 7.21 -18.62
CA THR A 378 6.23 6.15 -17.68
C THR A 378 5.07 5.74 -16.76
N PRO A 379 4.70 4.44 -16.67
CA PRO A 379 3.71 3.98 -15.70
C PRO A 379 4.11 4.35 -14.27
N ARG A 380 3.17 4.83 -13.47
CA ARG A 380 3.45 5.37 -12.12
C ARG A 380 4.16 4.33 -11.24
N GLU A 381 3.70 3.09 -11.26
CA GLU A 381 4.27 1.96 -10.52
C GLU A 381 5.70 1.57 -10.96
N TYR A 382 6.18 2.09 -12.09
CA TYR A 382 7.54 1.90 -12.59
C TYR A 382 8.40 3.16 -12.55
N TYR A 383 7.86 4.27 -12.04
CA TYR A 383 8.64 5.48 -11.85
C TYR A 383 9.77 5.27 -10.83
N VAL A 384 10.98 5.70 -11.21
CA VAL A 384 12.16 5.71 -10.35
C VAL A 384 12.70 7.14 -10.31
N PRO A 385 12.93 7.73 -9.14
CA PRO A 385 13.49 9.08 -9.03
C PRO A 385 14.86 9.20 -9.70
N GLU A 386 15.12 10.32 -10.37
CA GLU A 386 16.44 10.63 -10.93
C GLU A 386 17.52 10.72 -9.83
N ASN A 387 17.17 11.39 -8.71
CA ASN A 387 18.03 11.46 -7.53
C ASN A 387 17.86 10.20 -6.65
N TYR A 388 18.27 9.06 -7.19
CA TYR A 388 18.15 7.76 -6.52
C TYR A 388 19.16 7.61 -5.37
N VAL A 389 18.70 7.17 -4.21
CA VAL A 389 19.51 6.98 -3.00
C VAL A 389 19.35 5.56 -2.46
N ILE A 390 20.42 4.78 -2.55
CA ILE A 390 20.47 3.46 -1.90
C ILE A 390 20.59 3.67 -0.39
N GLN A 391 19.69 3.07 0.39
CA GLN A 391 19.79 3.10 1.85
C GLN A 391 20.91 2.17 2.31
N THR A 392 21.97 2.73 2.87
CA THR A 392 23.12 1.98 3.39
C THR A 392 23.25 2.09 4.92
N SER A 393 22.56 3.03 5.53
CA SER A 393 22.67 3.34 6.95
C SER A 393 21.32 3.43 7.65
N ILE A 394 21.25 2.96 8.89
CA ILE A 394 20.12 3.17 9.81
C ILE A 394 20.25 4.43 10.67
N LYS A 395 21.43 5.07 10.69
CA LYS A 395 21.72 6.23 11.55
C LYS A 395 21.49 7.55 10.83
N THR A 396 22.00 7.65 9.62
CA THR A 396 21.84 8.82 8.73
C THR A 396 20.64 8.62 7.82
N ASP A 397 19.80 9.65 7.70
CA ASP A 397 18.76 9.75 6.67
C ASP A 397 19.40 10.28 5.38
N GLU A 398 19.98 9.36 4.60
CA GLU A 398 20.75 9.68 3.38
C GLU A 398 19.88 10.37 2.32
N VAL A 399 18.57 10.05 2.26
CA VAL A 399 17.60 10.68 1.35
C VAL A 399 17.39 12.15 1.71
N LEU A 400 17.24 12.45 3.01
CA LEU A 400 17.12 13.83 3.49
C LEU A 400 18.41 14.62 3.26
N VAL A 401 19.58 14.01 3.49
CA VAL A 401 20.88 14.67 3.24
C VAL A 401 20.99 15.07 1.77
N LYS A 402 20.73 14.16 0.83
CA LYS A 402 20.78 14.46 -0.60
C LYS A 402 19.82 15.58 -1.01
N ALA A 403 18.61 15.59 -0.46
CA ALA A 403 17.64 16.64 -0.74
C ALA A 403 18.05 18.02 -0.20
N LEU A 404 18.70 18.07 0.97
CA LEU A 404 19.26 19.31 1.51
C LEU A 404 20.38 19.85 0.62
N GLU A 405 21.26 18.98 0.12
CA GLU A 405 22.33 19.35 -0.82
C GLU A 405 21.75 19.95 -2.11
N LEU A 406 20.77 19.28 -2.73
CA LEU A 406 20.13 19.76 -3.96
C LEU A 406 19.45 21.12 -3.80
N ILE A 407 18.86 21.40 -2.64
CA ILE A 407 18.26 22.72 -2.37
C ILE A 407 19.32 23.79 -2.20
N GLN A 408 20.49 23.46 -1.66
CA GLN A 408 21.58 24.42 -1.43
C GLN A 408 22.43 24.70 -2.68
N GLU A 409 22.42 23.80 -3.65
CA GLU A 409 23.09 23.96 -4.95
C GLU A 409 22.31 24.86 -5.93
N ASN A 410 21.00 25.04 -5.70
CA ASN A 410 20.09 25.89 -6.47
C ASN A 410 19.94 27.28 -5.84
#